data_AF-A0A239DXK9-F1
#
_entry.id   AF-A0A239DXK9-F1
#
_cell.length_a   1.000
_cell.length_b   1.000
_cell.length_c   1.000
_cell.angle_alpha   90.00
_cell.angle_beta   90.00
_cell.angle_gamma   90.00
#
_symmetry.space_group_name_H-M   'P 1'
#
loop_
_entity.id
_entity.type
_entity.pdbx_description
1 polymer ?
#
loop_
_entity_poly.entity_id
_entity_poly.type
_entity_poly.pdbx_seq_one_letter_code
_entity_poly.pdbx_strand_id
1 'polypeptide(L)' 'MSDVSSPALYALAAKIATSYARTHTVPVDALPGVIQQAFQGLARCMQPVATAPVPVKKAPGRVGRPRKS' A
#
# COMPACT_ATOMS: atom_id res chain seq x y z
N MET A 1 -7.41 -13.91 9.38
CA MET A 1 -6.91 -13.07 8.27
C MET A 1 -5.56 -12.53 8.70
N SER A 2 -4.51 -13.12 8.11
CA SER A 2 -3.11 -12.71 8.08
C SER A 2 -2.60 -11.70 9.13
N ASP A 3 -2.45 -12.16 10.37
CA ASP A 3 -1.43 -11.63 11.28
C ASP A 3 -0.05 -11.96 10.68
N VAL A 4 0.37 -11.22 9.66
CA VAL A 4 1.80 -11.19 9.35
C VAL A 4 2.42 -10.36 10.46
N SER A 5 2.73 -11.03 11.56
CA SER A 5 3.42 -10.44 12.70
C SER A 5 4.58 -9.62 12.14
N SER A 6 4.71 -8.37 12.59
CA SER A 6 5.81 -7.46 12.21
C SER A 6 7.18 -8.15 12.04
N PRO A 7 7.60 -9.13 12.87
CA PRO A 7 8.83 -9.91 12.64
C PRO A 7 8.85 -10.75 11.36
N ALA A 8 7.74 -11.37 10.96
CA ALA A 8 7.66 -12.16 9.72
C ALA A 8 7.76 -11.28 8.47
N LEU A 9 7.11 -10.09 8.51
CA LEU A 9 7.25 -9.07 7.47
C LEU A 9 8.69 -8.57 7.35
N TYR A 10 9.35 -8.34 8.49
CA TYR A 10 10.74 -7.90 8.51
C TYR A 10 11.70 -8.97 7.98
N ALA A 11 11.49 -10.24 8.35
CA ALA A 11 12.27 -11.35 7.82
C ALA A 11 12.12 -11.48 6.28
N LEU A 12 10.92 -11.22 5.77
CA LEU A 12 10.67 -11.21 4.32
C LEU A 12 11.34 -10.01 3.63
N ALA A 13 11.27 -8.82 4.22
CA ALA A 13 11.99 -7.64 3.75
C ALA A 13 13.51 -7.86 3.69
N ALA A 14 14.07 -8.51 4.72
CA ALA A 14 15.49 -8.84 4.76
C ALA A 14 15.91 -9.80 3.64
N LYS A 15 15.11 -10.82 3.33
CA LYS A 15 15.36 -11.74 2.20
C LYS A 15 15.34 -11.01 0.86
N ILE A 16 14.38 -10.11 0.66
CA ILE A 16 14.28 -9.29 -0.56
C ILE A 16 15.50 -8.38 -0.70
N ALA A 17 15.83 -7.63 0.35
CA ALA A 17 16.99 -6.73 0.35
C ALA A 17 18.30 -7.47 0.10
N THR A 18 18.45 -8.67 0.68
CA THR A 18 19.64 -9.52 0.45
C THR A 18 19.71 -10.01 -0.99
N SER A 19 18.58 -10.45 -1.57
CA SER A 19 18.52 -10.85 -2.98
C SER A 19 18.84 -9.68 -3.93
N TYR A 20 18.35 -8.48 -3.59
CA TYR A 20 18.65 -7.24 -4.32
C TYR A 20 20.15 -6.89 -4.24
N ALA A 21 20.75 -6.93 -3.06
CA ALA A 21 22.18 -6.65 -2.86
C ALA A 21 23.13 -7.68 -3.48
N ARG A 22 22.64 -8.90 -3.79
CA ARG A 22 23.43 -9.88 -4.56
C ARG A 22 23.48 -9.58 -6.06
N THR A 23 22.46 -8.89 -6.57
CA THR A 23 22.32 -8.58 -8.01
C THR A 23 22.75 -7.15 -8.32
N HIS A 24 22.65 -6.26 -7.35
CA HIS A 24 23.02 -4.85 -7.44
C HIS A 24 24.20 -4.61 -6.52
N THR A 25 25.20 -3.83 -6.95
CA THR A 25 26.38 -3.48 -6.14
C THR A 25 26.00 -2.53 -5.01
N VAL A 26 25.30 -3.05 -4.01
CA VAL A 26 24.87 -2.32 -2.82
C VAL A 26 25.97 -2.40 -1.76
N PRO A 27 26.47 -1.27 -1.24
CA PRO A 27 27.43 -1.30 -0.15
C PRO A 27 26.79 -1.86 1.11
N VAL A 28 27.56 -2.59 1.91
CA VAL A 28 27.08 -3.26 3.13
C VAL A 28 26.45 -2.25 4.10
N ASP A 29 27.01 -1.03 4.17
CA ASP A 29 26.48 0.05 5.01
C ASP A 29 25.08 0.54 4.57
N ALA A 30 24.70 0.32 3.31
CA ALA A 30 23.38 0.69 2.80
C ALA A 30 22.32 -0.42 2.97
N LEU A 31 22.72 -1.66 3.29
CA LEU A 31 21.79 -2.78 3.47
C LEU A 31 20.66 -2.49 4.47
N PRO A 32 20.91 -1.91 5.66
CA PRO A 32 19.85 -1.58 6.61
C PRO A 32 18.78 -0.65 6.00
N GLY A 33 19.20 0.33 5.21
CA GLY A 33 18.30 1.25 4.51
C GLY A 33 17.44 0.53 3.47
N VAL A 34 18.03 -0.39 2.70
CA VAL A 34 17.30 -1.19 1.70
C VAL A 34 16.28 -2.12 2.37
N ILE A 35 16.63 -2.73 3.51
CA ILE A 35 15.71 -3.56 4.30
C ILE A 35 14.52 -2.73 4.78
N GLN A 36 14.75 -1.53 5.31
CA GLN A 36 13.68 -0.63 5.76
C GLN A 36 12.77 -0.21 4.61
N GLN A 37 13.33 0.11 3.44
CA GLN A 37 12.54 0.45 2.25
C GLN A 37 11.67 -0.72 1.78
N ALA A 38 12.23 -1.93 1.73
CA ALA A 38 11.48 -3.13 1.40
C ALA A 38 10.34 -3.39 2.41
N PHE A 39 10.62 -3.25 3.71
CA PHE A 39 9.62 -3.41 4.77
C PHE A 39 8.47 -2.39 4.63
N GLN A 40 8.78 -1.11 4.41
CA GLN A 40 7.77 -0.08 4.20
C GLN A 40 6.91 -0.36 2.95
N GLY A 41 7.53 -0.83 1.86
CA GLY A 41 6.81 -1.23 0.65
C GLY A 41 5.83 -2.37 0.93
N LEU A 42 6.29 -3.42 1.62
CA LEU A 42 5.43 -4.55 2.01
C LEU A 42 4.31 -4.11 2.95
N ALA A 43 4.62 -3.27 3.94
CA ALA A 43 3.63 -2.74 4.87
C ALA A 43 2.54 -1.93 4.14
N ARG A 44 2.90 -1.13 3.13
CA ARG A 44 1.93 -0.41 2.29
C ARG A 44 1.07 -1.35 1.46
N CYS A 45 1.64 -2.40 0.87
CA CYS A 45 0.88 -3.39 0.11
C CYS A 45 -0.09 -4.20 0.98
N MET A 46 0.25 -4.38 2.26
CA MET A 46 -0.59 -5.08 3.23
C MET A 46 -1.63 -4.19 3.90
N GLN A 47 -1.49 -2.86 3.81
CA GLN A 47 -2.52 -1.97 4.30
C GLN A 47 -3.79 -2.19 3.47
N PRO A 48 -4.94 -2.46 4.10
CA PRO A 48 -6.21 -2.48 3.40
C PRO A 48 -6.38 -1.10 2.78
N VAL A 49 -6.53 -1.06 1.45
CA VAL A 49 -6.84 0.17 0.73
C VAL A 49 -8.13 0.71 1.33
N ALA A 50 -8.04 1.79 2.11
CA ALA A 50 -9.20 2.57 2.47
C ALA A 50 -9.84 2.96 1.14
N THR A 51 -11.06 2.49 0.91
CA THR A 51 -11.85 2.85 -0.26
C THR A 51 -11.79 4.36 -0.42
N ALA A 52 -11.10 4.81 -1.46
CA ALA A 52 -11.08 6.24 -1.79
C ALA A 52 -12.54 6.69 -1.86
N PRO A 53 -12.91 7.83 -1.24
CA PRO A 53 -14.28 8.31 -1.30
C PRO A 53 -14.63 8.49 -2.78
N VAL A 54 -15.53 7.64 -3.27
CA VAL A 54 -16.07 7.76 -4.62
C VAL A 54 -16.61 9.18 -4.72
N PRO A 55 -16.13 10.03 -5.65
CA PRO A 55 -16.69 11.35 -5.82
C PRO A 55 -18.16 11.13 -6.16
N VAL A 56 -19.05 11.46 -5.23
CA VAL A 56 -20.50 11.41 -5.43
C VAL A 56 -20.77 12.41 -6.55
N LYS A 57 -20.86 11.93 -7.79
CA LYS A 57 -21.37 12.72 -8.90
C LYS A 57 -22.76 13.17 -8.46
N LYS A 58 -22.89 14.45 -8.09
CA LYS A 58 -24.19 15.07 -7.84
C LYS A 58 -25.04 14.80 -9.07
N ALA A 59 -26.03 13.92 -8.94
CA ALA A 59 -26.99 13.67 -10.00
C ALA A 59 -27.68 15.01 -10.31
N PRO A 60 -27.66 15.50 -11.56
CA PRO A 60 -28.40 16.68 -11.91
C PRO A 60 -29.89 16.30 -11.91
N GLY A 61 -30.63 16.87 -10.96
CA GLY A 61 -32.06 17.18 -11.12
C GLY A 61 -33.03 16.01 -11.23
N ARG A 62 -33.35 15.36 -10.10
CA ARG A 62 -34.74 14.95 -9.86
C ARG A 62 -35.43 15.97 -8.97
N VAL A 63 -35.65 17.17 -9.52
CA VAL A 63 -36.65 18.08 -8.95
C VAL A 63 -37.97 17.71 -9.60
N GLY A 64 -38.69 16.80 -8.95
CA GLY A 64 -40.09 16.58 -9.26
C GLY A 64 -40.83 17.89 -9.04
N ARG A 65 -41.28 18.52 -10.13
CA ARG A 65 -42.23 19.62 -10.08
C ARG A 65 -43.62 19.04 -10.39
N PRO A 66 -44.63 19.27 -9.54
CA PRO A 66 -45.94 18.66 -9.69
C PRO A 66 -46.67 19.24 -10.91
N ARG A 67 -47.50 18.38 -11.53
CA ARG A 67 -48.46 18.71 -12.59
C ARG A 67 -49.26 19.96 -12.24
N LYS A 68 -49.46 20.86 -13.21
CA LYS A 68 -50.58 21.80 -13.18
C LYS A 68 -51.29 21.79 -14.54
N SER A 69 -52.61 21.76 -14.41
CA SER A 69 -53.67 21.67 -15.42
C SER A 69 -53.54 22.62 -16.60
#